data_AF-A0A3R7M9W6-F1
#
_entry.id   AF-A0A3R7M9W6-F1
#
_cell.length_a   1.000
_cell.length_b   1.000
_cell.length_c   1.000
_cell.angle_alpha   90.00
_cell.angle_beta   90.00
_cell.angle_gamma   90.00
#
_symmetry.space_group_name_H-M   'P 1'
#
loop_
_entity.id
_entity.type
_entity.pdbx_description
1 polymer ?
#
loop_
_entity_poly.entity_id
_entity_poly.type
_entity_poly.pdbx_seq_one_letter_code
_entity_poly.pdbx_strand_id
1 'polypeptide(L)'
;MLKRLLSSDHEPEPPAVSVPFDALLDVAQSERRRQCLRAVNEHGQLELTDLAEIVAATEVNTTREQLQSQQRKRVYVSLYQTHVPKLDDTRLVRWSQANGTVCATTETEPAVDALDDLADRTTGGDC
;
A
#
# COMPACT_ATOMS: atom_id res chain seq x y z
N MET A 1 39.26 -25.44 23.73
CA MET A 1 37.84 -25.71 24.03
C MET A 1 37.02 -24.51 23.59
N LEU A 2 36.34 -24.64 22.45
CA LEU A 2 35.57 -23.60 21.78
C LEU A 2 34.30 -23.30 22.61
N LYS A 3 34.22 -22.10 23.19
CA LYS A 3 32.98 -21.60 23.80
C LYS A 3 31.97 -21.29 22.70
N ARG A 4 31.15 -22.31 22.44
CA ARG A 4 29.68 -22.27 22.43
C ARG A 4 29.05 -21.05 21.75
N LEU A 5 28.69 -21.30 20.50
CA LEU A 5 27.58 -20.70 19.76
C LEU A 5 26.30 -20.59 20.62
N LEU A 6 25.45 -19.63 20.23
CA LEU A 6 24.07 -19.35 20.65
C LEU A 6 23.93 -18.38 21.83
N SER A 7 23.91 -17.10 21.48
CA SER A 7 22.72 -16.26 21.66
C SER A 7 22.75 -15.22 20.55
N SER A 8 22.06 -15.49 19.44
CA SER A 8 21.49 -14.38 18.67
C SER A 8 20.44 -13.79 19.59
N ASP A 9 20.72 -12.62 20.17
CA ASP A 9 19.65 -11.72 20.65
C ASP A 9 18.96 -11.14 19.40
N HIS A 10 18.39 -12.02 18.58
CA HIS A 10 17.45 -11.64 17.55
C HIS A 10 16.07 -11.80 18.15
N GLU A 11 15.66 -10.83 18.97
CA GLU A 11 14.25 -10.50 19.01
C GLU A 11 14.00 -9.53 17.84
N PRO A 12 13.32 -9.95 16.76
CA PRO A 12 12.60 -9.01 15.94
C PRO A 12 11.17 -8.92 16.49
N GLU A 13 10.87 -7.90 17.28
CA GLU A 13 9.52 -7.35 17.31
C GLU A 13 9.69 -5.84 17.48
N PRO A 14 9.41 -5.01 16.44
CA PRO A 14 8.08 -4.81 15.83
C PRO A 14 8.12 -4.76 14.27
N PRO A 15 7.01 -4.59 13.51
CA PRO A 15 5.71 -4.06 13.93
C PRO A 15 4.51 -4.94 13.57
N ALA A 16 3.67 -5.24 14.56
CA ALA A 16 2.23 -5.17 14.29
C ALA A 16 1.98 -3.71 13.90
N VAL A 17 1.80 -3.44 12.60
CA VAL A 17 1.52 -2.14 11.98
C VAL A 17 1.18 -1.08 13.02
N SER A 18 1.99 -0.02 13.15
CA SER A 18 1.78 1.00 14.20
C SER A 18 0.48 1.80 14.01
N VAL A 19 -0.18 1.61 12.85
CA VAL A 19 -1.48 2.17 12.51
C VAL A 19 -2.58 1.45 13.30
N PRO A 20 -3.51 2.19 13.93
CA PRO A 20 -4.65 1.59 14.62
C PRO A 20 -5.45 0.64 13.73
N PHE A 21 -5.91 -0.48 14.29
CA PHE A 21 -6.65 -1.51 13.54
C PHE A 21 -7.86 -0.96 12.79
N ASP A 22 -8.66 -0.07 13.40
CA ASP A 22 -9.81 0.55 12.75
C ASP A 22 -9.43 1.38 11.50
N ALA A 23 -8.26 2.03 11.54
CA ALA A 23 -7.74 2.77 10.39
C ALA A 23 -7.26 1.81 9.30
N LEU A 24 -6.64 0.68 9.67
CA LEU A 24 -6.28 -0.37 8.72
C LEU A 24 -7.53 -1.01 8.08
N LEU A 25 -8.61 -1.23 8.85
CA LEU A 25 -9.89 -1.70 8.35
C LEU A 25 -10.55 -0.69 7.40
N ASP A 26 -10.51 0.61 7.72
CA ASP A 26 -10.95 1.65 6.78
C ASP A 26 -10.14 1.53 5.48
N VAL A 27 -8.81 1.46 5.54
CA VAL A 27 -7.95 1.24 4.36
C VAL A 27 -8.38 -0.01 3.58
N ALA A 28 -8.64 -1.11 4.28
CA ALA A 28 -9.08 -2.39 3.74
C ALA A 28 -10.46 -2.36 3.06
N GLN A 29 -11.29 -1.34 3.26
CA GLN A 29 -12.58 -1.22 2.58
C GLN A 29 -12.46 -0.67 1.15
N SER A 30 -11.30 -0.13 0.76
CA SER A 30 -11.10 0.45 -0.57
C SER A 30 -10.03 -0.31 -1.36
N GLU A 31 -10.46 -0.97 -2.43
CA GLU A 31 -9.56 -1.62 -3.40
C GLU A 31 -8.50 -0.64 -3.91
N ARG A 32 -8.90 0.59 -4.22
CA ARG A 32 -7.99 1.62 -4.72
C ARG A 32 -6.88 1.96 -3.72
N ARG A 33 -7.18 1.99 -2.41
CA ARG A 33 -6.16 2.22 -1.37
C ARG A 33 -5.22 1.03 -1.22
N ARG A 34 -5.75 -0.20 -1.26
CA ARG A 34 -4.93 -1.42 -1.25
C ARG A 34 -3.97 -1.45 -2.43
N GLN A 35 -4.47 -1.20 -3.64
CA GLN A 35 -3.64 -1.16 -4.85
C GLN A 35 -2.60 -0.05 -4.81
N CYS A 36 -2.96 1.12 -4.28
CA CYS A 36 -2.00 2.20 -4.05
C CYS A 36 -0.86 1.76 -3.12
N LEU A 37 -1.16 1.10 -2.00
CA LEU A 37 -0.15 0.62 -1.07
C LEU A 37 0.73 -0.46 -1.69
N ARG A 38 0.16 -1.43 -2.39
CA ARG A 38 0.92 -2.47 -3.11
C ARG A 38 1.90 -1.85 -4.10
N ALA A 39 1.44 -0.92 -4.93
CA ALA A 39 2.28 -0.24 -5.92
C ALA A 39 3.41 0.58 -5.27
N VAL A 40 3.10 1.32 -4.20
CA VAL A 40 4.12 2.10 -3.47
C VAL A 40 5.10 1.19 -2.73
N ASN A 41 4.65 0.05 -2.21
CA ASN A 41 5.52 -0.96 -1.59
C ASN A 41 6.52 -1.54 -2.60
N GLU A 42 6.05 -1.88 -3.79
CA GLU A 42 6.87 -2.47 -4.84
C GLU A 42 7.91 -1.48 -5.40
N HIS A 43 7.51 -0.22 -5.59
CA HIS A 43 8.35 0.77 -6.28
C HIS A 43 9.07 1.74 -5.35
N GLY A 44 8.71 1.79 -4.07
CA GLY A 44 9.27 2.69 -3.06
C GLY A 44 8.82 4.15 -3.20
N GLN A 45 9.04 4.78 -4.36
CA GLN A 45 8.58 6.13 -4.65
C GLN A 45 8.02 6.21 -6.07
N LEU A 46 6.86 6.85 -6.21
CA LEU A 46 6.19 7.04 -7.50
C LEU A 46 5.70 8.48 -7.67
N GLU A 47 5.72 8.95 -8.90
CA GLU A 47 4.91 10.10 -9.31
C GLU A 47 3.43 9.72 -9.23
N LEU A 48 2.58 10.66 -8.83
CA LEU A 48 1.13 10.41 -8.72
C LEU A 48 0.52 9.99 -10.06
N THR A 49 1.06 10.49 -11.16
CA THR A 49 0.65 10.11 -12.51
C THR A 49 0.94 8.63 -12.78
N ASP A 50 2.15 8.15 -12.47
CA ASP A 50 2.53 6.75 -12.66
C ASP A 50 1.72 5.83 -11.75
N LEU A 51 1.55 6.23 -10.49
CA LEU A 51 0.71 5.52 -9.54
C LEU A 51 -0.74 5.40 -10.02
N ALA A 52 -1.30 6.47 -10.60
CA ALA A 52 -2.64 6.45 -11.17
C ALA A 52 -2.76 5.49 -12.35
N GLU A 53 -1.71 5.35 -13.15
CA GLU A 53 -1.67 4.39 -14.26
C GLU A 53 -1.61 2.95 -13.78
N ILE A 54 -0.74 2.65 -12.82
CA ILE A 54 -0.63 1.31 -12.24
C ILE A 54 -1.98 0.90 -11.64
N VAL A 55 -2.56 1.76 -10.80
CA VAL A 55 -3.84 1.49 -10.14
C VAL A 55 -4.98 1.37 -11.16
N ALA A 56 -5.03 2.23 -12.18
CA ALA A 56 -6.06 2.14 -13.22
C ALA A 56 -5.94 0.85 -14.05
N ALA A 57 -4.72 0.44 -14.39
CA ALA A 57 -4.45 -0.78 -15.14
C ALA A 57 -4.95 -2.01 -14.36
N THR A 58 -4.64 -2.07 -13.06
CA THR A 58 -5.10 -3.15 -12.19
C THR A 58 -6.63 -3.16 -12.05
N GLU A 59 -7.27 -2.00 -11.82
CA GLU A 59 -8.72 -1.93 -11.62
C GLU A 59 -9.55 -2.42 -12.81
N VAL A 60 -9.03 -2.30 -14.03
CA VAL A 60 -9.75 -2.70 -15.26
C VAL A 60 -9.10 -3.89 -15.96
N ASN A 61 -8.16 -4.58 -15.29
CA ASN A 61 -7.45 -5.76 -15.77
C ASN A 61 -6.85 -5.56 -17.18
N THR A 62 -6.05 -4.51 -17.34
CA THR A 62 -5.40 -4.16 -18.61
C THR A 62 -3.93 -3.77 -18.38
N THR A 63 -3.21 -3.44 -19.45
CA THR A 63 -1.84 -2.91 -19.35
C THR A 63 -1.84 -1.38 -19.41
N ARG A 64 -0.74 -0.74 -18.96
CA ARG A 64 -0.60 0.72 -19.01
C ARG A 64 -0.74 1.26 -20.44
N GLU A 65 -0.23 0.52 -21.43
CA GLU A 65 -0.27 0.88 -22.85
C GLU A 65 -1.70 0.84 -23.42
N GLN A 66 -2.56 -0.01 -22.86
CA GLN A 66 -3.95 -0.19 -23.29
C GLN A 66 -4.92 0.74 -22.54
N LEU A 67 -4.46 1.48 -21.53
CA LEU A 67 -5.31 2.39 -20.77
C LEU A 67 -5.84 3.53 -21.63
N GLN A 68 -7.13 3.80 -21.47
CA GLN A 68 -7.75 4.99 -22.04
C GLN A 68 -7.45 6.21 -21.17
N SER A 69 -7.26 7.37 -21.81
CA SER A 69 -6.96 8.63 -21.12
C SER A 69 -7.99 8.99 -20.05
N GLN A 70 -9.27 8.66 -20.26
CA GLN A 70 -10.33 8.92 -19.28
C GLN A 70 -10.21 8.04 -18.02
N GLN A 71 -9.79 6.78 -18.17
CA GLN A 71 -9.57 5.86 -17.05
C GLN A 71 -8.43 6.37 -16.16
N ARG A 72 -7.29 6.71 -16.77
CA ARG A 72 -6.14 7.33 -16.07
C ARG A 72 -6.56 8.58 -15.31
N LYS A 73 -7.24 9.52 -15.99
CA LYS A 73 -7.66 10.80 -15.40
C LYS A 73 -8.61 10.59 -14.22
N ARG A 74 -9.56 9.66 -14.32
CA ARG A 74 -10.50 9.36 -13.22
C ARG A 74 -9.76 8.86 -11.98
N VAL A 75 -8.82 7.93 -12.15
CA VAL A 75 -8.04 7.40 -11.03
C VAL A 75 -7.12 8.47 -10.46
N TYR A 76 -6.41 9.22 -11.29
CA TYR A 76 -5.54 10.33 -10.86
C TYR A 76 -6.28 11.32 -9.96
N VAL A 77 -7.44 11.82 -10.41
CA VAL A 77 -8.24 12.77 -9.62
C VAL A 77 -8.67 12.16 -8.29
N SER A 78 -9.11 10.91 -8.30
CA SER A 78 -9.52 10.20 -7.09
C SER A 78 -8.35 9.96 -6.12
N LEU A 79 -7.16 9.62 -6.63
CA LEU A 79 -5.97 9.45 -5.81
C LEU A 79 -5.57 10.78 -5.17
N TYR A 80 -5.51 11.86 -5.95
CA TYR A 80 -5.15 13.19 -5.49
C TYR A 80 -6.07 13.71 -4.38
N GLN A 81 -7.38 13.59 -4.58
CA GLN A 81 -8.38 14.25 -3.72
C GLN A 81 -8.75 13.45 -2.47
N THR A 82 -8.62 12.13 -2.53
CA THR A 82 -9.23 11.25 -1.51
C THR A 82 -8.25 10.23 -0.99
N HIS A 83 -7.66 9.41 -1.87
CA HIS A 83 -6.98 8.20 -1.40
C HIS A 83 -5.59 8.47 -0.87
N VAL A 84 -4.76 9.22 -1.60
CA VAL A 84 -3.39 9.51 -1.17
C VAL A 84 -3.38 10.38 0.10
N PRO A 85 -4.18 11.46 0.21
CA PRO A 85 -4.28 12.22 1.46
C PRO A 85 -4.67 11.34 2.66
N LYS A 86 -5.65 10.45 2.49
CA LYS A 86 -6.09 9.56 3.55
C LYS A 86 -5.01 8.56 3.98
N LEU A 87 -4.22 8.05 3.03
CA LEU A 87 -3.10 7.16 3.33
C LEU A 87 -1.95 7.91 4.03
N ASP A 88 -1.70 9.17 3.66
CA ASP A 88 -0.73 10.05 4.32
C ASP A 88 -1.15 10.40 5.76
N ASP A 89 -2.43 10.66 6.01
CA ASP A 89 -2.99 10.88 7.35
C ASP A 89 -2.75 9.66 8.28
N THR A 90 -2.80 8.45 7.71
CA THR A 90 -2.48 7.21 8.42
C THR A 90 -0.98 6.91 8.53
N ARG A 91 -0.13 7.75 7.92
CA ARG A 91 1.33 7.57 7.78
C ARG A 91 1.75 6.30 7.03
N LEU A 92 0.83 5.68 6.29
CA LEU A 92 1.13 4.51 5.48
C LEU A 92 1.94 4.88 4.23
N VAL A 93 1.77 6.10 3.74
CA VAL A 93 2.61 6.70 2.69
C VAL A 93 3.01 8.11 3.12
N ARG A 94 3.96 8.72 2.40
CA ARG A 94 4.26 10.14 2.47
C ARG A 94 3.84 10.82 1.18
N TRP A 95 2.98 11.83 1.26
CA TRP A 95 2.50 12.59 0.10
C TRP A 95 3.18 13.96 -0.02
N SER A 96 3.88 14.21 -1.13
CA SER A 96 4.39 15.54 -1.48
C SER A 96 3.56 16.16 -2.61
N GLN A 97 2.61 17.03 -2.26
CA GLN A 97 1.84 17.77 -3.26
C GLN A 97 2.72 18.69 -4.13
N ALA A 98 3.78 19.25 -3.55
CA ALA A 98 4.68 20.16 -4.26
C ALA A 98 5.47 19.45 -5.36
N ASN A 99 5.86 18.19 -5.11
CA ASN A 99 6.62 17.39 -6.07
C ASN A 99 5.74 16.44 -6.88
N GLY A 100 4.49 16.21 -6.47
CA GLY A 100 3.61 15.23 -7.09
C GLY A 100 3.97 13.79 -6.76
N THR A 101 4.71 13.52 -5.68
CA THR A 101 5.26 12.19 -5.38
C THR A 101 4.67 11.54 -4.15
N VAL A 102 4.41 10.22 -4.24
CA VAL A 102 4.01 9.35 -3.13
C VAL A 102 5.17 8.41 -2.80
N CYS A 103 5.60 8.40 -1.54
CA CYS A 103 6.70 7.55 -1.08
C CYS A 103 6.21 6.55 -0.03
N ALA A 104 6.82 5.36 -0.03
CA ALA A 104 6.70 4.40 1.04
C ALA A 104 7.24 4.98 2.36
N THR A 105 6.71 4.45 3.45
CA THR A 105 7.20 4.66 4.81
C THR A 105 7.60 3.32 5.40
N THR A 106 8.09 3.33 6.63
CA THR A 106 8.34 2.10 7.39
C THR A 106 7.07 1.28 7.68
N GLU A 107 5.88 1.89 7.54
CA GLU A 107 4.59 1.24 7.79
C GLU A 107 3.95 0.68 6.51
N THR A 108 4.49 0.98 5.32
CA THR A 108 3.88 0.56 4.05
C THR A 108 3.89 -0.96 3.89
N GLU A 109 5.06 -1.59 4.01
CA GLU A 109 5.23 -3.04 3.84
C GLU A 109 4.42 -3.83 4.89
N PRO A 110 4.54 -3.55 6.21
CA PRO A 110 3.73 -4.23 7.22
C PRO A 110 2.22 -4.10 6.99
N ALA A 111 1.76 -2.94 6.53
CA ALA A 111 0.35 -2.73 6.25
C ALA A 111 -0.12 -3.52 5.03
N VAL A 112 0.69 -3.65 3.98
CA VAL A 112 0.37 -4.51 2.84
C VAL A 112 0.23 -5.96 3.31
N ASP A 113 1.18 -6.47 4.08
CA ASP A 113 1.13 -7.84 4.60
C ASP A 113 -0.13 -8.08 5.46
N ALA A 114 -0.43 -7.16 6.38
CA ALA A 114 -1.61 -7.27 7.24
C ALA A 114 -2.93 -7.21 6.46
N LEU A 115 -2.99 -6.42 5.38
CA LEU A 115 -4.17 -6.33 4.51
C LEU A 115 -4.36 -7.59 3.67
N ASP A 116 -3.26 -8.22 3.23
CA ASP A 116 -3.27 -9.46 2.46
C ASP A 116 -3.73 -10.63 3.34
N ASP A 117 -3.18 -10.72 4.55
CA ASP A 117 -3.63 -11.66 5.58
C ASP A 117 -5.13 -11.53 5.89
N LEU A 118 -5.64 -10.29 5.94
CA LEU A 118 -7.07 -10.03 6.18
C LEU A 118 -7.92 -10.49 4.99
N ALA A 119 -7.47 -10.24 3.77
CA ALA A 119 -8.16 -10.67 2.56
C ALA A 119 -8.29 -12.20 2.50
N ASP A 120 -7.21 -12.94 2.77
CA ASP A 120 -7.18 -14.41 2.73
C ASP A 120 -8.13 -15.05 3.76
N ARG A 121 -8.27 -14.44 4.95
CA ARG A 121 -9.22 -14.91 5.98
C ARG A 121 -10.68 -14.71 5.57
N THR A 122 -10.98 -13.72 4.74
CA THR A 122 -12.34 -13.45 4.26
C THR A 122 -12.72 -14.28 3.04
N THR A 123 -11.76 -14.69 2.21
CA THR A 123 -11.99 -15.50 1.01
C THR A 123 -11.93 -17.01 1.29
N GLY A 124 -11.30 -17.44 2.40
CA GLY A 124 -11.25 -18.84 2.84
C GLY A 124 -12.48 -19.37 3.61
N GLY A 125 -13.58 -18.61 3.66
CA GLY A 125 -14.76 -18.89 4.49
C GLY A 125 -15.91 -19.67 3.83
N ASP A 126 -15.78 -20.06 2.57
CA ASP A 126 -16.80 -20.85 1.86
C ASP A 126 -16.32 -22.31 1.67
N CYS A 127 -16.47 -23.12 2.72
CA CYS A 127 -16.47 -24.59 2.67
C CYS A 127 -17.55 -25.14 3.60
#